data_AF-X7E2G1-F1
#
_entry.id   AF-X7E2G1-F1
#
_cell.length_a   1.000
_cell.length_b   1.000
_cell.length_c   1.000
_cell.angle_alpha   90.00
_cell.angle_beta   90.00
_cell.angle_gamma   90.00
#
_symmetry.space_group_name_H-M   'P 1'
#
loop_
_entity.id
_entity.type
_entity.pdbx_description
1 polymer ?
#
loop_
_entity_poly.entity_id
_entity_poly.type
_entity_poly.pdbx_seq_one_letter_code
_entity_poly.pdbx_strand_id
1 'polypeptide(L)' 'MNCPFCYTDNLCAFNEEQSCWCFTMAVPDGMLELVSSQQKDKVCICRSCIELYYKDPKAFFSVHSSV' A
#
# COMPACT_ATOMS: atom_id res chain seq x y z
N MET A 1 -4.66 -5.39 9.73
CA MET A 1 -3.29 -5.78 9.29
C MET A 1 -2.62 -4.50 8.83
N ASN A 2 -1.38 -4.21 9.22
CA ASN A 2 -0.86 -2.84 9.04
C ASN A 2 -0.12 -2.65 7.71
N CYS A 3 -0.38 -1.53 7.03
CA CYS A 3 0.31 -1.11 5.82
C CYS A 3 1.83 -1.00 6.07
N PRO A 4 2.70 -1.47 5.15
CA PRO A 4 4.14 -1.42 5.34
C PRO A 4 4.75 -0.01 5.33
N PHE A 5 4.02 1.00 4.84
CA PHE A 5 4.53 2.38 4.75
C PHE A 5 4.06 3.28 5.88
N CYS A 6 2.75 3.28 6.16
CA CYS A 6 2.16 4.17 7.17
C CYS A 6 1.88 3.48 8.51
N TYR A 7 2.06 2.15 8.61
CA TYR A 7 1.83 1.34 9.80
C TYR A 7 0.40 1.41 10.38
N THR A 8 -0.54 2.04 9.67
CA THR A 8 -1.98 2.04 9.99
C THR A 8 -2.65 0.82 9.37
N ASP A 9 -3.91 0.56 9.74
CA ASP A 9 -4.69 -0.51 9.12
C ASP A 9 -4.72 -0.38 7.59
N ASN A 10 -4.44 -1.47 6.88
CA ASN A 10 -4.45 -1.52 5.42
C ASN A 10 -5.86 -1.62 4.84
N LEU A 11 -6.86 -1.88 5.70
CA LEU A 11 -8.27 -2.05 5.32
C LEU A 11 -8.45 -3.07 4.20
N CYS A 12 -7.57 -4.08 4.16
CA CYS A 12 -7.74 -5.20 3.26
C CYS A 12 -8.80 -6.14 3.84
N ALA A 13 -10.01 -6.04 3.32
CA ALA A 13 -11.14 -6.91 3.64
C ALA A 13 -11.17 -8.12 2.70
N PHE A 14 -10.06 -8.86 2.57
CA PHE A 14 -9.97 -10.01 1.64
C PHE A 14 -11.03 -11.08 1.91
N ASN A 15 -11.45 -11.22 3.17
CA ASN A 15 -12.56 -12.09 3.60
C ASN A 15 -13.95 -11.58 3.17
N GLU A 16 -14.06 -10.34 2.70
CA GLU A 16 -15.24 -9.74 2.08
C GLU A 16 -14.96 -9.55 0.58
N GLU A 17 -14.76 -10.67 -0.13
CA GLU A 17 -14.20 -10.80 -1.49
C GLU A 17 -14.68 -9.81 -2.57
N GLN A 18 -15.82 -9.14 -2.41
CA GLN A 18 -16.34 -8.19 -3.40
C GLN A 18 -16.19 -6.72 -3.03
N SER A 19 -15.73 -6.40 -1.82
CA SER A 19 -15.67 -5.02 -1.31
C SER A 19 -14.24 -4.49 -1.11
N CYS A 20 -13.22 -5.36 -1.16
CA CYS A 20 -11.86 -4.91 -0.94
C CYS A 20 -11.38 -4.03 -2.10
N TRP A 21 -10.73 -2.91 -1.76
CA TRP A 21 -10.19 -1.98 -2.76
C TRP A 21 -9.21 -2.65 -3.74
N CYS A 22 -8.54 -3.74 -3.33
CA CYS A 22 -7.53 -4.43 -4.13
C CYS A 22 -8.08 -5.08 -5.40
N PHE A 23 -9.39 -5.32 -5.49
CA PHE A 23 -10.03 -5.84 -6.72
C PHE A 23 -10.24 -4.76 -7.79
N THR A 24 -10.13 -3.48 -7.42
CA THR A 24 -10.45 -2.33 -8.29
C THR A 24 -9.27 -1.41 -8.54
N MET A 25 -8.13 -1.65 -7.88
CA MET A 25 -6.98 -0.76 -7.89
C MET A 25 -5.69 -1.57 -8.07
N ALA A 26 -4.91 -1.20 -9.09
CA ALA A 26 -3.56 -1.72 -9.27
C ALA A 26 -2.59 -1.04 -8.29
N VAL A 27 -1.60 -1.79 -7.82
CA VAL A 27 -0.47 -1.23 -7.07
C VAL A 27 0.66 -0.92 -8.08
N PRO A 28 1.24 0.29 -8.07
CA PRO A 28 2.38 0.61 -8.94
C PRO A 28 3.60 -0.30 -8.67
N ASP A 29 4.28 -0.76 -9.73
CA ASP A 29 5.47 -1.62 -9.60
C ASP A 29 6.58 -0.94 -8.77
N GLY A 30 6.84 0.34 -9.02
CA GLY A 30 7.82 1.11 -8.24
C GLY A 30 7.47 1.26 -6.76
N MET A 31 6.22 0.99 -6.37
CA MET A 31 5.81 0.93 -4.97
C MET A 31 6.05 -0.46 -4.38
N LEU A 32 5.81 -1.53 -5.16
CA LEU A 32 6.09 -2.92 -4.78
C LEU A 32 7.58 -3.18 -4.56
N GLU A 33 8.46 -2.48 -5.30
CA GLU A 33 9.91 -2.53 -5.12
C GLU A 33 10.40 -1.96 -3.78
N LEU A 34 9.62 -1.06 -3.17
CA LEU A 34 9.93 -0.45 -1.87
C LEU A 34 9.51 -1.32 -0.68
N VAL A 35 8.69 -2.35 -0.91
CA VAL A 35 8.23 -3.24 0.15
C VAL A 35 9.36 -4.20 0.53
N SER A 36 9.68 -4.27 1.82
CA SER A 36 10.70 -5.19 2.32
C SER A 36 10.39 -6.65 1.94
N SER A 37 11.43 -7.46 1.70
CA SER A 37 11.28 -8.88 1.35
C SER A 37 10.52 -9.69 2.41
N GLN A 38 10.55 -9.26 3.67
CA GLN A 38 9.84 -9.91 4.76
C GLN A 38 8.32 -9.72 4.68
N GLN A 39 7.87 -8.60 4.10
CA GLN A 39 6.47 -8.19 4.00
C GLN A 39 5.86 -8.42 2.61
N LYS A 40 6.71 -8.54 1.58
CA LYS A 40 6.29 -8.82 0.20
C LYS A 40 5.44 -10.09 0.15
N ASP A 41 4.36 -10.03 -0.64
CA ASP A 41 3.36 -11.10 -0.80
C ASP A 41 2.64 -11.55 0.49
N LYS A 42 2.82 -10.82 1.60
CA LYS A 42 2.18 -11.12 2.90
C LYS A 42 1.30 -10.00 3.43
N VAL A 43 1.61 -8.75 3.10
CA VAL A 43 0.94 -7.57 3.65
C VAL A 43 0.48 -6.66 2.52
N CYS A 44 -0.80 -6.31 2.52
CA CYS A 44 -1.33 -5.34 1.56
C CYS A 44 -0.93 -3.90 1.92
N ILE A 45 -0.65 -3.11 0.89
CA ILE A 45 -0.45 -1.66 0.99
C ILE A 45 -1.83 -1.00 1.10
N CYS A 46 -2.02 -0.03 1.99
CA CYS A 46 -3.33 0.63 2.11
C CYS A 46 -3.68 1.47 0.88
N ARG A 47 -4.98 1.60 0.60
CA ARG A 47 -5.52 2.45 -0.47
C ARG A 47 -4.98 3.88 -0.42
N SER A 48 -4.91 4.48 0.76
CA SER A 48 -4.45 5.87 0.92
C SER A 48 -3.01 6.09 0.47
N CYS A 49 -2.11 5.13 0.75
CA CYS A 49 -0.72 5.19 0.30
C CYS A 49 -0.63 5.02 -1.23
N ILE A 50 -1.46 4.14 -1.82
CA ILE A 50 -1.50 3.94 -3.28
C ILE A 50 -2.00 5.21 -3.98
N GLU A 51 -3.10 5.80 -3.49
CA GLU A 51 -3.65 7.04 -4.03
C GLU A 51 -2.67 8.22 -3.90
N LEU A 52 -1.95 8.31 -2.78
CA LEU A 52 -0.91 9.33 -2.61
C LEU A 52 0.23 9.14 -3.62
N TYR A 53 0.71 7.91 -3.80
CA TYR A 53 1.76 7.61 -4.78
C TYR A 53 1.31 7.97 -6.20
N TYR A 54 0.08 7.63 -6.60
CA TYR A 54 -0.45 7.99 -7.91
C TYR A 54 -0.58 9.51 -8.11
N LYS A 55 -1.03 10.22 -7.07
CA LYS A 55 -1.27 11.67 -7.14
C LYS A 55 0.03 12.46 -7.13
N ASP A 56 0.95 12.10 -6.25
CA ASP A 56 2.23 12.80 -6.05
C ASP A 56 3.26 11.85 -5.44
N PRO A 57 4.07 11.16 -6.28
CA PRO A 57 5.16 10.32 -5.79
C PRO A 57 6.14 11.07 -4.89
N LYS A 58 6.40 12.36 -5.13
CA LYS A 58 7.32 13.14 -4.28
C LYS A 58 6.73 13.35 -2.90
N ALA A 59 5.44 13.65 -2.80
CA ALA A 59 4.75 13.75 -1.53
C ALA A 59 4.75 12.40 -0.80
N PHE A 60 4.43 11.30 -1.49
CA PHE A 60 4.54 9.95 -0.93
C PHE A 60 5.92 9.72 -0.30
N PHE A 61 6.99 9.97 -1.07
CA PHE A 61 8.33 9.83 -0.53
C PHE A 61 8.57 10.78 0.63
N SER A 62 8.19 12.07 0.58
CA SER A 62 8.44 13.00 1.69
C SER A 62 7.80 12.58 3.02
N VAL A 63 6.64 11.92 2.99
CA VAL A 63 5.91 11.50 4.19
C VAL A 63 6.35 10.12 4.67
N HIS A 64 6.98 9.31 3.81
CA HIS A 64 7.39 7.95 4.10
C HIS A 64 8.90 7.72 3.96
N SER A 65 9.69 8.80 3.82
CA SER A 65 11.16 8.78 3.79
C SER A 65 11.73 8.51 5.18
N SER A 66 11.60 7.28 5.66
CA SER A 66 12.36 6.69 6.79
C SER A 66 12.14 5.18 6.92
N VAL A 67 11.89 4.45 5.83
CA VAL A 67 11.99 2.97 5.86
C VAL A 67 13.33 2.55 5.29
#